data_AF-A0A7D9DJG8-F1
#
_entry.id   AF-A0A7D9DJG8-F1
#
_cell.length_a   1.000
_cell.length_b   1.000
_cell.length_c   1.000
_cell.angle_alpha   90.00
_cell.angle_beta   90.00
_cell.angle_gamma   90.00
#
_symmetry.space_group_name_H-M   'P 1'
#
loop_
_entity.id
_entity.type
_entity.pdbx_description
1 polymer ?
#
loop_
_entity_poly.entity_id
_entity_poly.type
_entity_poly.pdbx_seq_one_letter_code
_entity_poly.pdbx_strand_id
1 'polypeptide(L)'
;MQKDYYFTKIAGDKSNPKEAWKTINSLLGRQNKPRIVNELKLGESSLTNPKDIAEGFNDYFSNIAPNLASQINNSNLNFETYVKNTESEFTAFQPVTVNHVYQLLTALKKQSYRCRQNFFAKLLRLLHLLFQIH
;
A
#
# COMPACT_ATOMS: atom_id res chain seq x y z
N MET A 1 -31.03 15.89 -17.50
CA MET A 1 -31.05 16.63 -16.22
C MET A 1 -30.03 16.11 -15.21
N GLN A 2 -30.19 14.93 -14.59
CA GLN A 2 -29.20 14.44 -13.59
C GLN A 2 -27.82 14.12 -14.20
N LYS A 3 -27.76 13.41 -15.34
CA LYS A 3 -26.48 13.07 -16.01
C LYS A 3 -25.67 14.32 -16.37
N ASP A 4 -26.33 15.32 -16.96
CA ASP A 4 -25.69 16.55 -17.44
C ASP A 4 -25.11 17.38 -16.28
N TYR A 5 -25.81 17.42 -15.15
CA TYR A 5 -25.35 18.07 -13.93
C TYR A 5 -24.04 17.44 -13.40
N TYR A 6 -23.99 16.12 -13.25
CA TYR A 6 -22.79 15.45 -12.74
C TYR A 6 -21.63 15.46 -13.74
N PHE A 7 -21.92 15.39 -15.04
CA PHE A 7 -20.92 15.56 -16.08
C PHE A 7 -20.27 16.94 -16.01
N THR A 8 -21.09 18.00 -15.89
CA THR A 8 -20.61 19.38 -15.76
C THR A 8 -19.81 19.57 -14.48
N LYS A 9 -20.25 18.98 -13.37
CA LYS A 9 -19.54 19.04 -12.08
C LYS A 9 -18.17 18.37 -12.12
N ILE A 10 -18.09 17.15 -12.66
CA ILE A 10 -16.81 16.43 -12.81
C ILE A 10 -15.89 17.14 -13.81
N ALA A 11 -16.46 17.70 -14.88
CA ALA A 11 -15.70 18.46 -15.87
C ALA A 11 -15.19 19.81 -15.34
N GLY A 12 -15.89 20.42 -14.37
CA GLY A 12 -15.44 21.62 -13.65
C GLY A 12 -14.30 21.34 -12.67
N ASP A 13 -14.28 20.14 -12.07
CA ASP A 13 -13.26 19.70 -11.12
C ASP A 13 -11.95 19.20 -11.79
N LYS A 14 -11.71 19.49 -13.08
CA LYS A 14 -10.51 19.05 -13.82
C LYS A 14 -9.19 19.40 -13.13
N SER A 15 -9.13 20.57 -12.48
CA SER A 15 -7.95 21.03 -11.74
C SER A 15 -7.85 20.44 -10.32
N ASN A 16 -8.89 19.74 -9.85
CA ASN A 16 -8.95 19.16 -8.51
C ASN A 16 -9.47 17.71 -8.56
N PRO A 17 -8.60 16.75 -8.93
CA PRO A 17 -8.95 15.33 -9.02
C PRO A 17 -9.58 14.76 -7.74
N LYS A 18 -9.26 15.34 -6.57
CA LYS A 18 -9.81 14.93 -5.27
C LYS A 18 -11.31 15.23 -5.17
N GLU A 19 -11.77 16.40 -5.63
CA GLU A 19 -13.18 16.77 -5.63
C GLU A 19 -13.96 16.02 -6.71
N ALA A 20 -13.38 15.82 -7.90
CA ALA A 20 -13.95 14.96 -8.94
C ALA A 20 -14.18 13.53 -8.40
N TRP A 21 -13.19 12.98 -7.68
CA TRP A 21 -13.28 11.65 -7.09
C TRP A 21 -14.31 11.58 -5.95
N LYS A 22 -14.47 12.63 -5.14
CA LYS A 22 -15.57 12.72 -4.15
C LYS A 22 -16.93 12.68 -4.83
N THR A 23 -17.12 13.43 -5.91
CA THR A 23 -18.37 13.45 -6.69
C THR A 23 -18.68 12.06 -7.25
N ILE A 24 -17.68 11.36 -7.81
CA ILE A 24 -17.83 9.98 -8.31
C ILE A 24 -18.17 9.01 -7.17
N ASN A 25 -17.48 9.08 -6.04
CA ASN A 25 -17.77 8.20 -4.90
C ASN A 25 -19.16 8.43 -4.32
N SER A 26 -19.63 9.69 -4.30
CA SER A 26 -21.01 10.00 -3.89
C SER A 26 -22.04 9.40 -4.84
N LEU A 27 -21.81 9.46 -6.15
CA LEU A 27 -22.69 8.86 -7.16
C LEU A 27 -22.78 7.34 -7.05
N LEU A 28 -21.64 6.70 -6.78
CA LEU A 28 -21.55 5.24 -6.67
C LEU A 28 -21.97 4.71 -5.30
N GLY A 29 -22.44 5.58 -4.39
CA GLY A 29 -22.75 5.21 -3.01
C GLY A 29 -21.53 4.74 -2.20
N ARG A 30 -20.31 5.02 -2.68
CA ARG A 30 -19.03 4.66 -2.05
C ARG A 30 -18.59 5.69 -1.03
N GLN A 31 -19.54 6.19 -0.23
CA GLN A 31 -19.20 7.09 0.85
C GLN A 31 -18.55 6.27 1.97
N ASN A 32 -17.22 6.34 2.06
CA ASN A 32 -16.49 5.79 3.19
C ASN A 32 -16.86 6.60 4.42
N LYS A 33 -17.78 6.08 5.23
CA LYS A 33 -18.00 6.60 6.58
C LYS A 33 -16.69 6.40 7.34
N PRO A 34 -16.12 7.44 7.96
CA PRO A 34 -14.95 7.25 8.79
C PRO A 34 -15.32 6.26 9.88
N ARG A 35 -14.58 5.15 9.96
CA ARG A 35 -14.73 4.20 11.05
C ARG A 35 -14.00 4.80 12.25
N ILE A 36 -14.73 5.54 13.07
CA ILE A 36 -14.19 6.17 14.27
C ILE A 36 -14.06 5.09 15.35
N VAL A 37 -12.88 5.00 15.95
CA VAL A 37 -12.64 4.18 17.13
C VAL A 37 -12.99 5.04 18.34
N ASN A 38 -14.07 4.69 19.03
CA ASN A 38 -14.57 5.46 20.18
C ASN A 38 -14.02 4.95 21.52
N GLU A 39 -13.48 3.73 21.53
CA GLU A 39 -12.95 3.09 22.73
C GLU A 39 -11.81 2.16 22.34
N LEU A 40 -10.72 2.20 23.09
CA LEU A 40 -9.61 1.26 23.03
C LEU A 40 -9.50 0.55 24.39
N LYS A 41 -9.57 -0.78 24.40
CA LYS A 41 -9.41 -1.58 25.62
C LYS A 41 -7.97 -2.05 25.76
N LEU A 42 -7.32 -1.68 26.85
CA LEU A 42 -5.97 -2.08 27.25
C LEU A 42 -6.06 -2.82 28.58
N GLY A 43 -6.12 -4.15 28.53
CA GLY A 43 -6.34 -4.98 29.72
C GLY A 43 -7.69 -4.68 30.37
N GLU A 44 -7.68 -4.27 31.64
CA GLU A 44 -8.88 -3.84 32.39
C GLU A 44 -9.24 -2.37 32.18
N SER A 45 -8.35 -1.57 31.58
CA SER A 45 -8.57 -0.14 31.33
C SER A 45 -9.20 0.10 29.96
N SER A 46 -10.08 1.11 29.85
CA SER A 46 -10.60 1.59 28.58
C SER A 46 -10.31 3.07 28.36
N LEU A 47 -9.76 3.37 27.18
CA LEU A 47 -9.46 4.72 26.72
C LEU A 47 -10.56 5.17 25.77
N THR A 48 -11.20 6.29 26.07
CA THR A 48 -12.30 6.86 25.27
C THR A 48 -11.96 8.21 24.66
N ASN A 49 -10.93 8.88 25.18
CA ASN A 49 -10.42 10.12 24.64
C ASN A 49 -9.60 9.84 23.37
N PRO A 50 -9.89 10.52 22.23
CA PRO A 50 -9.16 10.32 20.98
C PRO A 50 -7.64 10.47 21.09
N LYS A 51 -7.15 11.39 21.94
CA LYS A 51 -5.72 11.59 22.14
C LYS A 51 -5.08 10.39 22.84
N ASP A 52 -5.74 9.90 23.88
CA ASP A 52 -5.24 8.76 24.67
C ASP A 52 -5.33 7.46 23.84
N ILE A 53 -6.36 7.32 23.00
CA ILE A 53 -6.45 6.22 22.02
C ILE A 53 -5.27 6.26 21.04
N ALA A 54 -4.94 7.44 20.50
CA ALA A 54 -3.82 7.59 19.59
C ALA A 54 -2.49 7.25 20.27
N GLU A 55 -2.29 7.71 21.51
CA GLU A 55 -1.11 7.38 22.29
C GLU A 55 -1.02 5.88 22.59
N GLY A 56 -2.12 5.25 23.01
CA GLY A 56 -2.17 3.80 23.24
C GLY A 56 -1.84 2.98 21.99
N PHE A 57 -2.25 3.44 20.80
CA PHE A 57 -1.82 2.82 19.54
C PHE A 57 -0.34 3.02 19.27
N ASN A 58 0.18 4.24 19.46
CA ASN A 58 1.60 4.53 19.26
C ASN A 58 2.47 3.69 20.19
N ASP A 59 2.12 3.63 21.47
CA ASP A 59 2.81 2.83 22.48
C ASP A 59 2.80 1.35 22.11
N TYR A 60 1.64 0.80 21.73
CA TYR A 60 1.55 -0.61 21.35
C TYR A 60 2.43 -0.92 20.14
N PHE A 61 2.28 -0.19 19.03
CA PHE A 61 2.97 -0.51 17.79
C PHE A 61 4.46 -0.15 17.79
N SER A 62 4.87 0.85 18.58
CA SER A 62 6.29 1.18 18.75
C SER A 62 7.01 0.14 19.60
N ASN A 63 6.33 -0.41 20.61
CA ASN A 63 6.95 -1.31 21.57
C ASN A 63 6.74 -2.80 21.26
N ILE A 64 5.80 -3.19 20.38
CA ILE A 64 5.57 -4.61 20.07
C ILE A 64 6.81 -5.30 19.50
N ALA A 65 7.54 -4.64 18.60
CA ALA A 65 8.74 -5.20 17.99
C ALA A 65 9.87 -5.44 19.01
N PRO A 66 10.31 -4.44 19.81
CA PRO A 66 11.34 -4.68 20.82
C PRO A 66 10.89 -5.64 21.94
N ASN A 67 9.60 -5.63 22.33
CA ASN A 67 9.08 -6.56 23.33
C ASN A 67 9.09 -8.01 22.84
N LEU A 68 8.78 -8.25 21.56
CA LEU A 68 8.89 -9.58 20.97
C LEU A 68 10.36 -9.99 20.83
N ALA A 69 11.23 -9.06 20.42
CA ALA A 69 12.66 -9.35 20.29
C ALA A 69 13.30 -9.74 21.62
N SER A 70 12.92 -9.11 22.74
CA SER A 70 13.45 -9.44 24.08
C SER A 70 12.99 -10.81 24.60
N GLN A 71 11.88 -11.35 24.09
CA GLN A 71 11.39 -12.68 24.43
C GLN A 71 12.05 -13.79 23.62
N ILE A 72 12.75 -13.45 22.53
CA ILE A 72 13.55 -14.41 21.77
C ILE A 72 14.79 -14.72 22.61
N ASN A 73 14.95 -15.97 23.02
CA ASN A 73 16.16 -16.40 23.72
C ASN A 73 17.38 -16.05 22.88
N ASN A 74 18.37 -15.41 23.50
CA ASN A 74 19.66 -15.17 22.88
C ASN A 74 20.31 -16.53 22.57
N SER A 75 20.20 -16.98 21.32
CA SER A 75 20.97 -18.11 20.85
C SER A 75 22.39 -17.63 20.55
N ASN A 76 23.41 -18.35 21.01
CA ASN A 76 24.81 -18.16 20.56
C ASN A 76 25.02 -18.56 19.08
N LEU A 77 23.94 -18.71 18.32
CA LEU A 77 23.95 -19.09 16.91
C LEU A 77 24.05 -17.82 16.08
N ASN A 78 25.17 -17.65 15.40
CA ASN A 78 25.34 -16.61 14.39
C ASN A 78 24.40 -16.91 13.20
N PHE A 79 23.85 -15.88 12.55
CA PHE A 79 23.05 -16.03 11.33
C PHE A 79 23.83 -16.78 10.24
N GLU A 80 25.16 -16.67 10.24
CA GLU A 80 26.08 -17.42 9.37
C GLU A 80 25.94 -18.95 9.50
N THR A 81 25.44 -19.45 10.63
CA THR A 81 25.13 -20.89 10.81
C THR A 81 24.00 -21.35 9.87
N TYR A 82 23.10 -20.44 9.51
CA TYR A 82 21.94 -20.70 8.66
C TYR A 82 22.13 -20.21 7.23
N VAL A 83 22.93 -19.16 7.05
CA VAL A 83 23.29 -18.62 5.74
C VAL A 83 24.46 -19.44 5.19
N LYS A 84 24.15 -20.40 4.32
CA LYS A 84 25.20 -21.04 3.51
C LYS A 84 25.82 -19.97 2.62
N ASN A 85 27.09 -19.70 2.81
CA ASN A 85 27.84 -18.81 1.95
C ASN A 85 27.77 -19.39 0.52
N THR A 86 27.06 -18.73 -0.37
CA THR A 86 27.01 -19.10 -1.78
C THR A 86 28.07 -18.29 -2.50
N GLU A 87 28.95 -18.95 -3.24
CA GLU A 87 29.97 -18.30 -4.08
C GLU A 87 29.36 -17.44 -5.22
N SER A 88 28.03 -17.40 -5.34
CA SER A 88 27.33 -16.52 -6.26
C SER A 88 27.36 -15.07 -5.76
N GLU A 89 28.39 -14.34 -6.17
CA GLU A 89 28.37 -12.89 -6.12
C GLU A 89 27.36 -12.36 -7.15
N PHE A 90 26.55 -11.38 -6.76
CA PHE A 90 25.77 -10.60 -7.72
C PHE A 90 26.73 -9.68 -8.47
N THR A 91 27.36 -10.19 -9.53
CA THR A 91 28.51 -9.53 -10.17
C THR A 91 28.13 -8.36 -11.06
N ALA A 92 26.95 -8.39 -11.71
CA ALA A 92 26.45 -7.27 -12.50
C ALA A 92 24.99 -7.48 -12.94
N PHE A 93 24.28 -6.37 -13.14
CA PHE A 93 23.07 -6.38 -13.97
C PHE A 93 23.44 -6.57 -15.44
N GLN A 94 22.74 -7.47 -16.12
CA GLN A 94 22.87 -7.62 -17.56
C GLN A 94 22.12 -6.48 -18.27
N PRO A 95 22.67 -5.88 -19.34
CA PRO A 95 21.96 -4.90 -20.12
C PRO A 95 20.73 -5.56 -20.77
N VAL A 96 19.56 -4.96 -20.56
CA VAL A 96 18.28 -5.46 -21.09
C VAL A 96 17.81 -4.55 -22.21
N THR A 97 17.32 -5.14 -23.30
CA THR A 97 16.74 -4.37 -24.41
C THR A 97 15.32 -3.93 -24.09
N VAL A 98 14.90 -2.78 -24.65
CA VAL A 98 13.53 -2.25 -24.49
C VAL A 98 12.48 -3.29 -24.92
N ASN A 99 12.75 -4.05 -25.98
CA ASN A 99 11.85 -5.08 -26.47
C ASN A 99 11.69 -6.25 -25.46
N HIS A 100 12.75 -6.64 -24.77
CA HIS A 100 12.68 -7.67 -23.74
C HIS A 100 11.84 -7.20 -22.52
N VAL A 101 12.03 -5.95 -22.10
CA VAL A 101 11.19 -5.34 -21.05
C VAL A 101 9.73 -5.30 -21.50
N TYR A 102 9.46 -4.91 -22.74
CA TYR A 102 8.12 -4.88 -23.32
C TYR A 102 7.45 -6.26 -23.34
N GLN A 103 8.17 -7.30 -23.78
CA GLN A 103 7.66 -8.68 -23.76
C GLN A 103 7.32 -9.14 -22.34
N LEU A 104 8.15 -8.84 -21.34
CA LEU A 104 7.86 -9.17 -19.95
C LEU A 104 6.62 -8.42 -19.43
N LEU A 105 6.49 -7.13 -19.72
CA LEU A 105 5.34 -6.31 -19.30
C LEU A 105 4.02 -6.78 -19.94
N THR A 106 4.06 -7.21 -21.20
CA THR A 106 2.90 -7.75 -21.90
C THR A 106 2.53 -9.14 -21.39
N ALA A 107 3.51 -9.97 -21.03
CA ALA A 107 3.32 -11.31 -20.46
C ALA A 107 2.79 -11.32 -19.02
N LEU A 108 2.86 -10.20 -18.28
CA LEU A 108 2.25 -10.08 -16.95
C LEU A 108 0.73 -10.28 -17.06
N LYS A 109 0.21 -11.44 -16.65
CA LYS A 109 -1.24 -11.73 -16.71
C LYS A 109 -2.05 -10.65 -15.98
N LYS A 110 -3.24 -10.31 -16.48
CA LYS A 110 -4.25 -9.57 -15.70
C LYS A 110 -4.71 -10.48 -14.56
N GLN A 111 -4.02 -10.46 -13.43
CA GLN A 111 -4.42 -11.26 -12.27
C GLN A 111 -5.08 -10.42 -11.18
N SER A 112 -6.04 -11.09 -10.54
CA SER A 112 -7.10 -10.56 -9.70
C SER A 112 -6.60 -9.70 -8.53
N TYR A 113 -7.42 -8.70 -8.23
CA TYR A 113 -7.37 -7.61 -7.25
C TYR A 113 -7.13 -7.99 -5.77
N ARG A 114 -6.72 -9.23 -5.44
CA ARG A 114 -6.65 -9.72 -4.05
C ARG A 114 -5.24 -9.92 -3.47
N CYS A 115 -4.17 -9.97 -4.26
CA CYS A 115 -2.83 -10.22 -3.71
C CYS A 115 -2.10 -8.91 -3.36
N ARG A 116 -1.72 -8.75 -2.08
CA ARG A 116 -1.08 -7.57 -1.48
C ARG A 116 0.33 -7.24 -2.04
N GLN A 117 0.96 -8.16 -2.77
CA GLN A 117 2.29 -7.98 -3.37
C GLN A 117 2.27 -7.20 -4.72
N ASN A 118 1.09 -6.80 -5.23
CA ASN A 118 0.92 -6.31 -6.61
C ASN A 118 0.92 -4.78 -6.81
N PHE A 119 1.53 -4.00 -5.90
CA PHE A 119 1.62 -2.54 -6.08
C PHE A 119 2.57 -2.18 -7.25
N PHE A 120 3.75 -2.80 -7.31
CA PHE A 120 4.77 -2.48 -8.31
C PHE A 120 4.37 -2.84 -9.75
N ALA A 121 3.69 -3.98 -9.96
CA ALA A 121 3.22 -4.38 -11.30
C ALA A 121 2.14 -3.45 -11.86
N LYS A 122 1.31 -2.83 -11.00
CA LYS A 122 0.33 -1.81 -11.41
C LYS A 122 0.99 -0.48 -11.73
N LEU A 123 1.99 -0.07 -10.93
CA LEU A 123 2.76 1.17 -11.15
C LEU A 123 3.51 1.11 -12.49
N LEU A 124 4.18 0.00 -12.79
CA LEU A 124 4.89 -0.22 -14.06
C LEU A 124 3.96 -0.14 -15.28
N ARG A 125 2.75 -0.69 -15.17
CA ARG A 125 1.74 -0.59 -16.25
C ARG A 125 1.20 0.82 -16.43
N LEU A 126 0.96 1.55 -15.34
CA LEU A 126 0.48 2.94 -15.40
C LEU A 126 1.53 3.88 -16.00
N LEU A 127 2.79 3.73 -15.62
CA LEU A 127 3.90 4.49 -16.21
C LEU A 127 4.03 4.21 -17.71
N HIS A 128 3.92 2.95 -18.14
CA HIS A 128 3.94 2.61 -19.57
C HIS A 128 2.79 3.24 -20.35
N LEU A 129 1.56 3.25 -19.81
CA LEU A 129 0.40 3.87 -20.46
C LEU A 129 0.50 5.40 -20.54
N LEU A 130 1.13 6.05 -19.55
CA LEU A 130 1.35 7.49 -19.57
C LEU A 130 2.41 7.93 -20.59
N PHE A 131 3.43 7.09 -20.83
CA PHE A 131 4.47 7.36 -21.83
C PHE A 131 4.03 7.13 -23.29
N GLN A 132 2.87 6.50 -23.52
CA GLN A 132 2.29 6.28 -24.86
C GLN A 132 1.31 7.39 -25.30
N ILE A 133 1.10 8.44 -24.47
CA ILE A 133 0.14 9.53 -24.71
C ILE A 133 0.84 10.83 -25.19
N HIS A 134 2.16 10.81 -25.41
CA HIS A 134 2.91 11.87 -26.08
C HIS A 134 3.49 11.37 -27.41
#